data_AF-A0A2E9W084-F1
#
_entry.id   AF-A0A2E9W084-F1
#
_cell.length_a   1.000
_cell.length_b   1.000
_cell.length_c   1.000
_cell.angle_alpha   90.00
_cell.angle_beta   90.00
_cell.angle_gamma   90.00
#
_symmetry.space_group_name_H-M   'P 1'
#
loop_
_entity.id
_entity.type
_entity.pdbx_description
1 polymer ?
#
loop_
_entity_poly.entity_id
_entity_poly.type
_entity_poly.pdbx_seq_one_letter_code
_entity_poly.pdbx_strand_id
1 'polypeptide(L)' 'MIQRLFGAALIFLSAAYIPIIGAIAVNSSFTVAQKGLYSAIIYGASWIILFLGIYMAGPELVKKLKDFYEKIKIKIFKKK' A
#
# COMPACT_ATOMS: atom_id res chain seq x y z
N MET A 1 11.54 3.75 -17.81
CA MET A 1 10.07 3.98 -17.86
C MET A 1 9.29 2.79 -17.32
N ILE A 2 9.51 1.57 -17.84
CA ILE A 2 8.87 0.32 -17.36
C ILE A 2 9.09 0.02 -15.87
N GLN A 3 10.32 0.17 -15.36
CA GLN A 3 10.61 -0.05 -13.94
C GLN A 3 9.81 0.87 -13.01
N ARG A 4 9.55 2.11 -13.44
CA ARG A 4 8.79 3.09 -12.65
C ARG A 4 7.30 2.77 -12.63
N LEU A 5 6.75 2.33 -13.77
CA LEU A 5 5.38 1.82 -13.88
C LEU A 5 5.20 0.57 -13.01
N PHE A 6 6.19 -0.32 -13.00
CA PHE A 6 6.20 -1.49 -12.14
C PHE A 6 6.25 -1.11 -10.65
N GLY A 7 7.10 -0.14 -10.28
CA GLY A 7 7.13 0.40 -8.92
C GLY A 7 5.81 1.00 -8.48
N ALA A 8 5.15 1.78 -9.34
CA ALA A 8 3.81 2.32 -9.06
C ALA A 8 2.78 1.19 -8.89
N ALA A 9 2.81 0.17 -9.75
CA ALA A 9 1.92 -0.99 -9.65
C ALA A 9 2.14 -1.75 -8.32
N LEU A 10 3.38 -1.92 -7.87
CA LEU A 10 3.69 -2.52 -6.58
C LEU A 10 3.14 -1.72 -5.40
N ILE A 11 3.18 -0.38 -5.46
CA ILE A 11 2.59 0.49 -4.43
C ILE A 11 1.07 0.28 -4.36
N PHE A 12 0.38 0.13 -5.49
CA PHE A 12 -1.06 -0.17 -5.47
C PHE A 12 -1.33 -1.61 -5.00
N LEU A 13 -0.51 -2.56 -5.45
CA LEU A 13 -0.61 -3.97 -5.04
C LEU A 13 -0.35 -4.14 -3.55
N SER A 14 0.48 -3.28 -2.94
CA SER A 14 0.71 -3.31 -1.50
C SER A 14 -0.53 -2.98 -0.69
N ALA A 15 -1.64 -2.53 -1.27
CA ALA A 15 -2.93 -2.39 -0.59
C ALA A 15 -3.79 -3.66 -0.64
N ALA A 16 -3.40 -4.67 -1.44
CA ALA A 16 -4.15 -5.92 -1.60
C ALA A 16 -4.19 -6.76 -0.32
N TYR A 17 -3.36 -6.47 0.68
CA TYR A 17 -3.45 -7.16 1.98
C TYR A 17 -4.80 -6.95 2.67
N ILE A 18 -5.50 -5.85 2.41
CA ILE A 18 -6.77 -5.52 3.07
C ILE A 18 -7.83 -6.60 2.79
N PRO A 19 -8.21 -6.90 1.52
CA PRO A 19 -9.16 -7.98 1.24
C PRO A 19 -8.63 -9.36 1.65
N ILE A 20 -7.32 -9.59 1.60
CA ILE A 20 -6.72 -10.87 2.01
C ILE A 20 -6.90 -11.11 3.51
N ILE A 21 -6.61 -10.10 4.35
CA ILE A 21 -6.84 -10.17 5.80
C ILE A 21 -8.32 -10.33 6.10
N GLY A 22 -9.20 -9.64 5.37
CA GLY A 22 -10.65 -9.83 5.47
C GLY A 22 -11.05 -11.29 5.20
N ALA A 23 -10.52 -11.91 4.15
CA ALA A 23 -10.76 -13.31 3.82
C ALA A 23 -10.24 -14.27 4.90
N ILE A 24 -9.05 -13.99 5.47
CA ILE A 24 -8.50 -14.77 6.60
C ILE A 24 -9.41 -14.67 7.83
N ALA A 25 -9.92 -13.46 8.13
CA ALA A 25 -10.75 -13.22 9.30
C ALA A 25 -12.06 -14.01 9.27
N VAL A 26 -12.71 -14.10 8.10
CA VAL A 26 -13.99 -14.82 7.93
C VAL A 26 -13.84 -16.32 7.70
N ASN A 27 -12.62 -16.81 7.44
CA ASN A 27 -12.39 -18.24 7.19
C ASN A 27 -12.62 -19.07 8.47
N SER A 28 -13.57 -20.01 8.43
CA SER A 28 -13.90 -20.87 9.58
C SER A 28 -12.89 -21.98 9.83
N SER A 29 -12.07 -22.33 8.85
CA SER A 29 -11.07 -23.39 8.95
C SER A 29 -9.84 -22.99 9.76
N PHE A 30 -9.66 -21.69 10.03
CA PHE A 30 -8.53 -21.19 10.82
C PHE A 30 -8.92 -20.92 12.27
N THR A 31 -8.05 -21.30 13.18
CA THR A 31 -8.15 -20.91 14.59
C THR A 31 -7.85 -19.41 14.74
N VAL A 32 -8.24 -18.82 15.88
CA VAL A 32 -7.96 -17.40 16.18
C VAL A 32 -6.47 -17.10 16.12
N ALA A 33 -5.63 -17.99 16.65
CA ALA A 33 -4.18 -17.83 16.61
C ALA A 33 -3.62 -17.86 15.18
N GLN A 34 -4.10 -18.78 14.33
CA GLN A 34 -3.72 -18.85 12.92
C GLN A 34 -4.14 -17.60 12.15
N LYS A 35 -5.35 -17.09 12.39
CA LYS A 35 -5.82 -15.84 11.77
C LYS A 35 -4.92 -14.67 12.13
N GLY A 36 -4.57 -14.54 13.42
CA GLY A 36 -3.64 -13.51 13.89
C GLY A 36 -2.28 -13.63 13.21
N LEU A 37 -1.69 -14.84 13.20
CA LEU A 37 -0.38 -15.10 12.61
C LEU A 37 -0.35 -14.81 11.11
N TYR A 38 -1.30 -15.36 10.35
CA TYR A 38 -1.35 -15.16 8.89
C TYR A 38 -1.63 -13.71 8.52
N SER A 39 -2.50 -13.02 9.26
CA SER A 39 -2.77 -11.60 9.04
C SER A 39 -1.52 -10.76 9.29
N ALA A 40 -0.76 -11.06 10.35
CA ALA A 40 0.49 -10.37 10.65
C ALA A 40 1.55 -10.59 9.55
N ILE A 41 1.69 -11.82 9.05
CA ILE A 41 2.62 -12.15 7.95
C ILE A 41 2.23 -11.39 6.67
N ILE A 42 0.96 -11.43 6.30
CA ILE A 42 0.45 -10.75 5.09
C ILE A 42 0.61 -9.23 5.22
N TYR A 43 0.31 -8.67 6.39
CA TYR A 43 0.54 -7.26 6.65
C TYR A 43 2.03 -6.90 6.56
N GLY A 44 2.92 -7.67 7.18
CA GLY A 44 4.37 -7.46 7.08
C GLY A 44 4.89 -7.53 5.63
N ALA A 45 4.42 -8.51 4.85
CA ALA A 45 4.77 -8.65 3.44
C ALA A 45 4.30 -7.43 2.62
N SER A 46 3.15 -6.84 2.96
CA SER A 46 2.64 -5.64 2.27
C SER A 46 3.59 -4.45 2.40
N TRP A 47 4.24 -4.26 3.56
CA TRP A 47 5.24 -3.21 3.75
C TRP A 47 6.48 -3.43 2.90
N ILE A 48 6.94 -4.67 2.79
CA ILE A 48 8.08 -5.01 1.93
C ILE A 48 7.77 -4.67 0.46
N ILE A 49 6.59 -5.05 -0.02
CA ILE A 49 6.12 -4.73 -1.37
C ILE A 49 6.01 -3.22 -1.57
N LEU A 50 5.47 -2.48 -0.59
CA LEU A 50 5.36 -1.02 -0.62
C LEU A 50 6.75 -0.37 -0.77
N PHE A 51 7.71 -0.74 0.09
CA PHE A 51 9.05 -0.16 0.05
C PHE A 51 9.78 -0.50 -1.25
N LEU A 52 9.62 -1.72 -1.75
CA LEU A 52 10.15 -2.11 -3.05
C LEU A 52 9.53 -1.28 -4.18
N GLY A 53 8.21 -1.07 -4.14
CA GLY A 53 7.49 -0.23 -5.08
C GLY A 53 7.97 1.22 -5.08
N ILE A 54 8.16 1.81 -3.89
CA ILE A 54 8.70 3.17 -3.72
C ILE A 54 10.12 3.25 -4.29
N TYR A 55 10.98 2.29 -3.96
CA TYR A 55 12.36 2.23 -4.46
C TYR A 55 12.40 2.18 -5.99
N MET A 56 11.57 1.34 -6.61
CA MET A 56 11.50 1.19 -8.08
C MET A 56 10.81 2.36 -8.78
N ALA A 57 9.83 3.00 -8.14
CA ALA A 57 9.13 4.17 -8.67
C ALA A 57 10.06 5.39 -8.80
N GLY A 58 11.07 5.47 -7.92
CA GLY A 58 12.09 6.50 -7.93
C GLY A 58 11.63 7.87 -7.39
N PRO A 59 12.58 8.80 -7.17
CA PRO A 59 12.32 10.06 -6.49
C PRO A 59 11.39 11.00 -7.26
N GLU A 60 11.31 10.92 -8.59
CA GLU A 60 10.41 11.78 -9.36
C GLU A 60 8.93 11.44 -9.11
N LEU A 61 8.60 10.16 -8.89
CA LEU A 61 7.21 9.76 -8.65
C LEU A 61 6.77 10.18 -7.24
N VAL A 62 7.66 10.04 -6.25
CA VAL A 62 7.47 10.57 -4.89
C VAL A 62 7.26 12.09 -4.92
N LYS A 63 8.10 12.81 -5.69
CA LYS A 63 7.96 14.26 -5.85
C LYS A 63 6.62 14.64 -6.48
N LYS A 64 6.18 13.95 -7.54
CA LYS A 64 4.87 14.18 -8.17
C LYS A 64 3.70 13.94 -7.22
N LEU A 65 3.75 12.87 -6.41
CA LEU A 65 2.73 12.59 -5.41
C LEU A 65 2.69 13.68 -4.33
N LYS A 66 3.85 14.14 -3.87
CA LYS A 66 3.96 15.25 -2.91
C LYS A 66 3.38 16.55 -3.48
N ASP A 67 3.74 16.90 -4.71
CA ASP A 67 3.23 18.11 -5.38
C ASP A 67 1.71 18.03 -5.58
N PHE A 68 1.19 16.84 -5.92
CA PHE A 68 -0.25 16.60 -6.06
C PHE A 68 -0.97 16.73 -4.71
N TYR A 69 -0.42 16.14 -3.65
CA TYR A 69 -0.95 16.27 -2.29
C TYR A 69 -0.98 17.73 -1.83
N GLU A 70 0.09 18.50 -2.02
CA GLU A 70 0.12 19.92 -1.65
C GLU A 70 -0.91 20.74 -2.43
N LYS A 71 -1.10 20.47 -3.73
CA LYS A 71 -2.16 21.13 -4.53
C LYS A 71 -3.56 20.81 -4.00
N ILE A 72 -3.84 19.54 -3.67
CA ILE A 72 -5.12 19.14 -3.08
C ILE A 72 -5.31 19.79 -1.71
N LYS A 73 -4.28 19.71 -0.85
CA LYS A 73 -4.29 20.29 0.50
C LYS A 73 -4.59 21.78 0.44
N ILE A 74 -3.92 22.54 -0.43
CA ILE A 74 -4.24 23.95 -0.66
C ILE A 74 -5.70 24.11 -1.09
N LYS A 75 -6.17 23.34 -2.07
CA LYS A 75 -7.53 23.49 -2.58
C LYS A 75 -8.62 23.18 -1.54
N ILE A 76 -8.38 22.23 -0.65
CA ILE A 76 -9.33 21.81 0.40
C ILE A 76 -9.21 22.71 1.63
N PHE A 77 -8.00 23.04 2.08
CA PHE A 77 -7.75 23.73 3.35
C PHE A 77 -7.53 25.25 3.23
N LYS A 78 -7.25 25.82 2.05
CA LYS A 78 -7.28 27.29 1.82
C LYS A 78 -8.68 27.82 1.46
N LYS A 79 -9.74 27.01 1.55
CA LYS A 79 -11.12 27.50 1.66
C LYS A 79 -11.39 27.94 3.12
N LYS A 80 -10.69 28.97 3.58
CA LYS A 80 -11.02 29.79 4.75
C LYS A 80 -10.51 31.19 4.50
#